data_AF-A0A1M6SVG3-F1
#
_entry.id   AF-A0A1M6SVG3-F1
#
_cell.length_a   1.000
_cell.length_b   1.000
_cell.length_c   1.000
_cell.angle_alpha   90.00
_cell.angle_beta   90.00
_cell.angle_gamma   90.00
#
_symmetry.space_group_name_H-M   'P 1'
#
loop_
_entity.id
_entity.type
_entity.pdbx_description
1 polymer ?
#
loop_
_entity_poly.entity_id
_entity_poly.type
_entity_poly.pdbx_seq_one_letter_code
_entity_poly.pdbx_strand_id
1 'polypeptide(L)'
;MDERYDEKNQGTWANDAQMPDILKDGNILAKETAKKEQAEVLGKWLWILFWLIIPSAIAGILSNENLVGKESGVYIFGTLLSMVVGILYGVILLPMRGVEEKYRIAGIFSILAAVLSMGLEVIQVESPLMVLVIGLPTLILGLIAKYYEFHSHAAVLREFDLEFSQKWLTLWKWYCVIIAGMIVSTLVVLISFLLAALLILAFTIGTAVIAIVQLVYLYKMAKLFRQYA
;
A
#
# COMPACT_ATOMS: atom_id res chain seq x y z
N MET A 1 -3.87 -45.29 -68.66
CA MET A 1 -3.56 -45.93 -67.37
C MET A 1 -2.49 -45.06 -66.73
N ASP A 2 -2.86 -43.91 -66.18
CA ASP A 2 -3.36 -43.69 -64.80
C ASP A 2 -2.32 -44.04 -63.73
N GLU A 3 -1.39 -43.12 -63.49
CA GLU A 3 -0.66 -43.05 -62.22
C GLU A 3 -1.19 -41.88 -61.39
N ARG A 4 -2.09 -42.31 -60.51
CA ARG A 4 -2.70 -41.77 -59.31
C ARG A 4 -1.84 -40.76 -58.52
N TYR A 5 -2.38 -39.55 -58.36
CA TYR A 5 -2.10 -38.65 -57.23
C TYR A 5 -2.53 -39.31 -55.92
N ASP A 6 -1.69 -39.27 -54.87
CA ASP A 6 -2.11 -39.52 -53.49
C ASP A 6 -1.44 -38.50 -52.56
N GLU A 7 -2.01 -37.29 -52.50
CA GLU A 7 -1.82 -36.34 -51.40
C GLU A 7 -2.66 -36.81 -50.20
N LYS A 8 -2.07 -37.61 -49.32
CA LYS A 8 -2.63 -37.84 -47.97
C LYS A 8 -1.52 -37.88 -46.93
N ASN A 9 -1.05 -36.69 -46.56
CA ASN A 9 -0.57 -36.45 -45.20
C ASN A 9 -0.56 -34.95 -44.87
N GLN A 10 -1.76 -34.36 -44.78
CA GLN A 10 -1.98 -33.12 -44.04
C GLN A 10 -2.86 -33.43 -42.82
N GLY A 11 -2.26 -34.12 -41.86
CA GLY A 11 -2.86 -34.33 -40.54
C GLY A 11 -2.66 -33.10 -39.67
N THR A 12 -3.73 -32.32 -39.53
CA THR A 12 -4.09 -31.59 -38.30
C THR A 12 -3.01 -30.71 -37.67
N TRP A 13 -2.86 -29.51 -38.22
CA TRP A 13 -2.61 -28.34 -37.38
C TRP A 13 -3.88 -28.09 -36.57
N ALA A 14 -3.88 -28.53 -35.31
CA ALA A 14 -4.91 -28.16 -34.36
C ALA A 14 -4.88 -26.64 -34.22
N ASN A 15 -5.82 -25.98 -34.89
CA ASN A 15 -6.12 -24.58 -34.67
C ASN A 15 -6.59 -24.43 -33.22
N ASP A 16 -5.89 -23.63 -32.43
CA ASP A 16 -6.30 -23.16 -31.09
C ASP A 16 -7.68 -22.47 -31.08
N ALA A 17 -8.30 -22.27 -32.25
CA ALA A 17 -9.63 -21.72 -32.44
C ALA A 17 -10.79 -22.67 -32.06
N GLN A 18 -10.56 -23.99 -31.94
CA GLN A 18 -11.64 -24.98 -31.78
C GLN A 18 -11.67 -25.65 -30.40
N MET A 19 -11.60 -24.84 -29.35
CA MET A 19 -11.91 -25.28 -27.99
C MET A 19 -13.44 -25.41 -27.83
N PRO A 20 -13.99 -26.57 -27.42
CA PRO A 20 -15.43 -26.80 -27.34
C PRO A 20 -16.09 -25.84 -26.33
N ASP A 21 -17.28 -25.32 -26.67
CA ASP A 21 -18.01 -24.27 -25.92
C ASP A 21 -18.15 -24.59 -24.43
N ILE A 22 -18.43 -25.85 -24.10
CA ILE A 22 -18.52 -26.34 -22.71
C ILE A 22 -17.24 -26.15 -21.88
N LEU A 23 -16.05 -26.21 -22.50
CA LEU A 23 -14.78 -25.94 -21.82
C LEU A 23 -14.52 -24.43 -21.70
N LYS A 24 -15.01 -23.62 -22.65
CA LYS A 24 -14.94 -22.16 -22.55
C LYS A 24 -15.85 -21.66 -21.44
N ASP A 25 -17.08 -22.14 -21.38
CA ASP A 25 -18.05 -21.79 -20.33
C ASP A 25 -17.57 -22.24 -18.95
N GLY A 26 -17.02 -23.45 -18.83
CA GLY A 26 -16.39 -23.92 -17.59
C GLY A 26 -15.23 -23.04 -17.12
N ASN A 27 -14.36 -22.61 -18.04
CA ASN A 27 -13.25 -21.70 -17.72
C ASN A 27 -13.72 -20.28 -17.36
N ILE A 28 -14.78 -19.78 -17.99
CA ILE A 28 -15.37 -18.47 -17.66
C ILE A 28 -15.99 -18.52 -16.26
N LEU A 29 -16.76 -19.56 -15.94
CA LEU A 29 -17.38 -19.74 -14.62
C LEU A 29 -16.33 -19.91 -13.52
N ALA A 30 -15.27 -20.68 -13.76
CA ALA A 30 -14.15 -20.84 -12.83
C ALA A 30 -13.42 -19.50 -12.58
N LYS A 31 -13.27 -18.67 -13.62
CA LYS A 31 -12.63 -17.35 -13.50
C LYS A 31 -13.51 -16.35 -12.75
N GLU A 32 -14.81 -16.32 -13.02
CA GLU A 32 -15.78 -15.46 -12.33
C GLU A 32 -15.89 -15.81 -10.84
N THR A 33 -15.93 -17.11 -10.51
CA THR A 33 -15.96 -17.57 -9.11
C THR A 33 -14.67 -17.22 -8.37
N ALA A 34 -13.50 -17.41 -8.97
CA ALA A 34 -12.23 -16.98 -8.40
C ALA A 34 -12.16 -15.46 -8.17
N LYS A 35 -12.64 -14.65 -9.12
CA LYS A 35 -12.71 -13.19 -8.97
C LYS A 35 -13.62 -12.77 -7.83
N LYS A 36 -14.76 -13.44 -7.65
CA LYS A 36 -15.70 -13.18 -6.56
C LYS A 36 -15.07 -13.47 -5.19
N GLU A 37 -14.39 -14.61 -5.05
CA GLU A 37 -13.70 -14.98 -3.81
C GLU A 37 -12.58 -13.97 -3.46
N GLN A 38 -11.80 -13.56 -4.47
CA GLN A 38 -10.79 -12.51 -4.29
C GLN A 38 -11.41 -11.18 -3.85
N ALA A 39 -12.52 -10.78 -4.47
CA ALA A 39 -13.23 -9.55 -4.14
C ALA A 39 -13.82 -9.59 -2.72
N GLU A 40 -14.28 -10.75 -2.24
CA GLU A 40 -14.80 -10.90 -0.88
C GLU A 40 -13.71 -10.67 0.18
N VAL A 41 -12.56 -11.31 0.01
CA VAL A 41 -11.41 -11.14 0.90
C VAL A 41 -10.93 -9.68 0.88
N LEU A 42 -10.69 -9.13 -0.30
CA LEU A 42 -10.21 -7.75 -0.45
C LEU A 42 -11.23 -6.73 0.08
N GLY A 43 -12.50 -6.88 -0.28
CA GLY A 43 -13.57 -5.97 0.14
C GLY A 43 -13.70 -5.90 1.67
N LYS A 44 -13.57 -7.02 2.36
CA LYS A 44 -13.58 -7.08 3.83
C LYS A 44 -12.37 -6.36 4.45
N TRP A 45 -11.16 -6.73 4.05
CA TRP A 45 -9.93 -6.23 4.70
C TRP A 45 -9.61 -4.78 4.33
N LEU A 46 -9.86 -4.36 3.07
CA LEU A 46 -9.70 -2.98 2.65
C LEU A 46 -10.70 -2.04 3.33
N TRP A 47 -11.91 -2.52 3.60
CA TRP A 47 -12.90 -1.75 4.37
C TRP A 47 -12.44 -1.54 5.82
N ILE A 48 -11.83 -2.55 6.44
CA ILE A 48 -11.24 -2.43 7.78
C ILE A 48 -10.06 -1.46 7.76
N LEU A 49 -9.16 -1.54 6.76
CA LEU A 49 -8.07 -0.56 6.60
C LEU A 49 -8.58 0.87 6.47
N PHE A 50 -9.67 1.08 5.72
CA PHE A 50 -10.28 2.40 5.55
C PHE A 50 -10.71 2.97 6.89
N TRP A 51 -11.41 2.16 7.69
CA TRP A 51 -11.83 2.56 9.03
C TRP A 51 -10.67 2.73 10.01
N LEU A 52 -9.53 2.06 9.79
CA LEU A 52 -8.35 2.19 10.64
C LEU A 52 -7.56 3.48 10.37
N ILE A 53 -7.57 4.02 9.16
CA ILE A 53 -6.85 5.26 8.83
C ILE A 53 -7.40 6.47 9.63
N ILE A 54 -8.71 6.49 9.91
CA ILE A 54 -9.35 7.58 10.67
C ILE A 54 -8.78 7.69 12.10
N PRO A 55 -8.83 6.66 12.96
CA PRO A 55 -8.22 6.71 14.27
C PRO A 55 -6.70 6.84 14.20
N SER A 56 -6.04 6.34 13.15
CA SER A 56 -4.61 6.59 12.94
C SER A 56 -4.29 8.08 12.79
N ALA A 57 -5.10 8.81 12.03
CA ALA A 57 -4.91 10.25 11.83
C ALA A 57 -5.16 11.03 13.13
N ILE A 58 -6.19 10.65 13.88
CA ILE A 58 -6.47 11.22 15.21
C ILE A 58 -5.29 10.95 16.15
N ALA A 59 -4.80 9.71 16.21
CA ALA A 59 -3.67 9.32 17.04
C ALA A 59 -2.43 10.16 16.74
N GLY A 60 -2.11 10.36 15.46
CA GLY A 60 -0.96 11.17 15.03
C GLY A 60 -1.05 12.64 15.43
N ILE A 61 -2.26 13.22 15.52
CA ILE A 61 -2.46 14.59 16.01
C ILE A 61 -2.29 14.62 17.54
N LEU A 62 -2.89 13.66 18.25
CA LEU A 62 -2.82 13.59 19.72
C LEU A 62 -1.40 13.30 20.22
N SER A 63 -0.63 12.49 19.48
CA SER A 63 0.77 12.15 19.78
C SER A 63 1.76 13.24 19.36
N ASN A 64 1.32 14.45 19.02
CA ASN A 64 2.22 15.54 18.67
C ASN A 64 2.53 16.39 19.90
N GLU A 65 3.77 16.31 20.38
CA GLU A 65 4.24 17.03 21.56
C GLU A 65 4.11 18.55 21.43
N ASN A 66 4.18 19.11 20.22
CA ASN A 66 4.05 20.54 19.97
C ASN A 66 2.61 21.05 20.09
N LEU A 67 1.61 20.17 19.96
CA LEU A 67 0.19 20.54 20.02
C LEU A 67 -0.39 20.34 21.42
N VAL A 68 0.01 19.28 22.11
CA VAL A 68 -0.66 18.81 23.32
C VAL A 68 0.24 18.81 24.56
N GLY A 69 1.56 18.98 24.37
CA GLY A 69 2.56 18.94 25.44
C GLY A 69 2.88 17.50 25.87
N LYS A 70 4.18 17.22 26.02
CA LYS A 70 4.70 15.86 26.30
C LYS A 70 4.20 15.25 27.61
N GLU A 71 3.94 16.08 28.63
CA GLU A 71 3.45 15.65 29.94
C GLU A 71 1.93 15.42 30.00
N SER A 72 1.21 15.73 28.91
CA SER A 72 -0.24 15.59 28.88
C SER A 72 -0.66 14.14 28.77
N GLY A 73 -1.65 13.73 29.57
CA GLY A 73 -2.28 12.40 29.43
C GLY A 73 -2.85 12.15 28.03
N VAL A 74 -3.19 13.21 27.30
CA VAL A 74 -3.66 13.15 25.91
C VAL A 74 -2.53 12.77 24.94
N TYR A 75 -1.30 13.28 25.16
CA TYR A 75 -0.13 12.89 24.39
C TYR A 75 0.18 11.40 24.59
N ILE A 76 0.24 10.95 25.84
CA ILE A 76 0.49 9.54 26.18
C ILE A 76 -0.57 8.63 25.53
N PHE A 77 -1.85 9.01 25.63
CA PHE A 77 -2.93 8.27 24.98
C PHE A 77 -2.77 8.23 23.46
N GLY A 78 -2.46 9.36 22.84
CA GLY A 78 -2.21 9.48 21.41
C GLY A 78 -1.07 8.58 20.95
N THR A 79 0.05 8.59 21.67
CA THR A 79 1.21 7.74 21.40
C THR A 79 0.82 6.26 21.49
N LEU A 80 0.21 5.81 22.59
CA LEU A 80 -0.21 4.42 22.73
C LEU A 80 -1.18 3.98 21.62
N LEU A 81 -2.13 4.83 21.26
CA LEU A 81 -3.05 4.57 20.15
C LEU A 81 -2.31 4.47 18.81
N SER A 82 -1.36 5.36 18.54
CA SER A 82 -0.54 5.36 17.32
C SER A 82 0.28 4.07 17.20
N MET A 83 0.86 3.61 18.31
CA MET A 83 1.60 2.34 18.38
C MET A 83 0.71 1.15 18.01
N VAL A 84 -0.45 1.03 18.66
CA VAL A 84 -1.41 -0.06 18.41
C VAL A 84 -1.90 -0.03 16.96
N VAL A 85 -2.30 1.15 16.47
CA VAL A 85 -2.81 1.31 15.11
C VAL A 85 -1.73 1.01 14.06
N GLY A 86 -0.48 1.41 14.29
CA GLY A 86 0.65 1.12 13.40
C GLY A 86 0.90 -0.39 13.23
N ILE A 87 0.82 -1.16 14.32
CA ILE A 87 0.92 -2.63 14.26
C ILE A 87 -0.30 -3.23 13.56
N LEU A 88 -1.52 -2.81 13.95
CA LEU A 88 -2.76 -3.30 13.36
C LEU A 88 -2.79 -3.07 11.85
N TYR A 89 -2.29 -1.94 11.38
CA TYR A 89 -2.19 -1.62 9.96
C TYR A 89 -1.43 -2.70 9.20
N GLY A 90 -0.24 -3.07 9.66
CA GLY A 90 0.55 -4.13 9.02
C GLY A 90 -0.09 -5.52 9.18
N VAL A 91 -0.73 -5.82 10.31
CA VAL A 91 -1.45 -7.09 10.52
C VAL A 91 -2.62 -7.25 9.55
N ILE A 92 -3.39 -6.19 9.29
CA ILE A 92 -4.53 -6.24 8.36
C ILE A 92 -4.09 -6.45 6.90
N LEU A 93 -2.85 -6.11 6.54
CA LEU A 93 -2.32 -6.41 5.22
C LEU A 93 -2.09 -7.92 5.02
N LEU A 94 -1.74 -8.67 6.08
CA LEU A 94 -1.34 -10.08 5.96
C LEU A 94 -2.43 -11.02 5.41
N PRO A 95 -3.72 -10.92 5.81
CA PRO A 95 -4.79 -11.72 5.23
C PRO A 95 -4.96 -11.58 3.71
N MET A 96 -4.64 -10.40 3.15
CA MET A 96 -4.77 -10.14 1.71
C MET A 96 -3.69 -10.84 0.87
N ARG A 97 -2.68 -11.46 1.50
CA ARG A 97 -1.69 -12.31 0.82
C ARG A 97 -2.31 -13.44 0.01
N GLY A 98 -3.50 -13.91 0.43
CA GLY A 98 -4.24 -14.96 -0.28
C GLY A 98 -4.69 -14.55 -1.69
N VAL A 99 -4.71 -13.24 -1.96
CA VAL A 99 -5.04 -12.68 -3.27
C VAL A 99 -3.80 -12.15 -3.99
N GLU A 100 -2.93 -11.42 -3.28
CA GLU A 100 -1.65 -10.96 -3.84
C GLU A 100 -0.53 -11.09 -2.79
N GLU A 101 0.43 -12.00 -3.03
CA GLU A 101 1.47 -12.37 -2.04
C GLU A 101 2.33 -11.17 -1.59
N LYS A 102 2.45 -10.14 -2.44
CA LYS A 102 3.16 -8.89 -2.10
C LYS A 102 2.58 -8.17 -0.87
N TYR A 103 1.30 -8.38 -0.53
CA TYR A 103 0.72 -7.87 0.71
C TYR A 103 1.39 -8.42 1.97
N ARG A 104 1.92 -9.65 1.92
CA ARG A 104 2.69 -10.23 3.02
C ARG A 104 3.94 -9.41 3.31
N ILE A 105 4.65 -9.02 2.26
CA ILE A 105 5.87 -8.21 2.38
C ILE A 105 5.50 -6.83 2.92
N ALA A 106 4.47 -6.20 2.35
CA ALA A 106 3.96 -4.91 2.85
C ALA A 106 3.64 -4.97 4.35
N GLY A 107 2.86 -5.97 4.79
CA GLY A 107 2.48 -6.15 6.18
C GLY A 107 3.66 -6.36 7.13
N ILE A 108 4.60 -7.26 6.80
CA ILE A 108 5.76 -7.54 7.65
C ILE A 108 6.65 -6.31 7.79
N PHE A 109 6.98 -5.63 6.69
CA PHE A 109 7.83 -4.44 6.73
C PHE A 109 7.13 -3.26 7.43
N SER A 110 5.80 -3.12 7.31
CA SER A 110 5.02 -2.15 8.08
C SER A 110 5.13 -2.41 9.59
N ILE A 111 4.99 -3.66 10.03
CA ILE A 111 5.11 -4.02 11.46
C ILE A 111 6.53 -3.74 11.96
N LEU A 112 7.56 -4.16 11.21
CA LEU A 112 8.96 -3.90 11.60
C LEU A 112 9.25 -2.40 11.72
N ALA A 113 8.81 -1.60 10.75
CA ALA A 113 8.95 -0.14 10.80
C ALA A 113 8.20 0.49 11.98
N ALA A 114 7.00 -0.01 12.30
CA ALA A 114 6.23 0.44 13.45
C ALA A 114 6.96 0.13 14.77
N VAL A 115 7.43 -1.11 14.95
CA VAL A 115 8.16 -1.54 16.17
C VAL A 115 9.47 -0.76 16.35
N LEU A 116 10.22 -0.50 15.28
CA LEU A 116 11.44 0.31 15.35
C LEU A 116 11.13 1.78 15.70
N SER A 117 10.08 2.36 15.11
CA SER A 117 9.60 3.71 15.46
C SER A 117 9.20 3.80 16.93
N MET A 118 8.51 2.78 17.45
CA MET A 118 8.13 2.68 18.86
C MET A 118 9.37 2.65 19.77
N GLY A 119 10.39 1.86 19.39
CA GLY A 119 11.64 1.77 20.15
C GLY A 119 12.33 3.14 20.28
N LEU A 120 12.35 3.93 19.21
CA LEU A 120 12.88 5.30 19.23
C LEU A 120 12.13 6.20 20.25
N GLU A 121 10.81 6.12 20.26
CA GLU A 121 9.97 6.95 21.14
C GLU A 121 10.06 6.53 22.62
N VAL A 122 10.06 5.22 22.89
CA VAL A 122 10.13 4.67 24.27
C VAL A 122 11.50 4.87 24.91
N ILE A 123 12.58 4.72 24.14
CA ILE A 123 13.95 4.85 24.66
C ILE A 123 14.34 6.33 24.83
N GLN A 124 13.53 7.27 24.31
CA GLN A 124 13.79 8.71 24.34
C GLN A 124 15.23 9.01 23.86
N VAL A 125 15.59 8.47 22.69
CA VAL A 125 16.93 8.63 22.15
C VAL A 125 17.19 10.10 21.82
N GLU A 126 17.94 10.80 22.66
CA GLU A 126 18.26 12.23 22.46
C GLU A 126 19.46 12.44 21.53
N SER A 127 20.33 11.43 21.39
CA SER A 127 21.53 11.53 20.55
C SER A 127 21.14 11.64 19.06
N PRO A 128 21.45 12.77 18.38
CA PRO A 128 21.10 12.96 16.98
C PRO A 128 21.68 11.87 16.06
N LEU A 129 22.86 11.34 16.40
CA LEU A 129 23.49 10.27 15.66
C LEU A 129 22.73 8.95 15.80
N MET A 130 22.28 8.59 17.01
CA MET A 130 21.47 7.39 17.23
C MET A 130 20.08 7.51 16.59
N VAL A 131 19.48 8.70 16.62
CA VAL A 131 18.22 8.99 15.90
C VAL A 131 18.39 8.73 14.40
N LEU A 132 19.52 9.13 13.80
CA LEU A 132 19.80 8.83 12.38
C LEU A 132 20.06 7.34 12.14
N VAL A 133 20.87 6.69 12.99
CA VAL A 133 21.22 5.28 12.84
C VAL A 133 20.02 4.36 12.91
N ILE A 134 19.01 4.67 13.74
CA ILE A 134 17.77 3.89 13.85
C ILE A 134 16.72 4.42 12.87
N GLY A 135 16.61 5.74 12.72
CA GLY A 135 15.62 6.40 11.87
C GLY A 135 15.78 6.10 10.38
N LEU A 136 17.01 5.98 9.87
CA LEU A 136 17.25 5.65 8.46
C LEU A 136 16.77 4.22 8.11
N PRO A 137 17.13 3.16 8.85
CA PRO A 137 16.53 1.84 8.68
C PRO A 137 15.01 1.86 8.76
N THR A 138 14.44 2.56 9.75
CA THR A 138 12.99 2.68 9.89
C THR A 138 12.34 3.30 8.65
N LEU A 139 12.93 4.36 8.10
CA LEU A 139 12.48 5.01 6.87
C LEU A 139 12.57 4.07 5.67
N ILE A 140 13.67 3.32 5.53
CA ILE A 140 13.85 2.34 4.45
C ILE A 140 12.80 1.23 4.53
N LEU A 141 12.58 0.67 5.72
CA LEU A 141 11.56 -0.36 5.94
C LEU A 141 10.16 0.17 5.63
N GLY A 142 9.84 1.39 6.08
CA GLY A 142 8.58 2.07 5.76
C GLY A 142 8.39 2.29 4.26
N LEU A 143 9.46 2.66 3.55
CA LEU A 143 9.42 2.85 2.10
C LEU A 143 9.23 1.53 1.34
N ILE A 144 9.91 0.45 1.77
CA ILE A 144 9.70 -0.90 1.23
C ILE A 144 8.25 -1.34 1.46
N ALA A 145 7.73 -1.15 2.67
CA ALA A 145 6.36 -1.49 2.99
C ALA A 145 5.37 -0.75 2.08
N LYS A 146 5.54 0.57 1.93
CA LYS A 146 4.71 1.41 1.06
C LYS A 146 4.83 1.05 -0.41
N TYR A 147 6.03 0.72 -0.89
CA TYR A 147 6.23 0.23 -2.25
C TYR A 147 5.35 -1.00 -2.51
N TYR A 148 5.48 -2.03 -1.67
CA TYR A 148 4.71 -3.26 -1.85
C TYR A 148 3.21 -3.05 -1.66
N GLU A 149 2.79 -2.20 -0.72
CA GLU A 149 1.39 -1.86 -0.50
C GLU A 149 0.74 -1.24 -1.75
N PHE A 150 1.35 -0.19 -2.31
CA PHE A 150 0.82 0.52 -3.48
C PHE A 150 0.80 -0.38 -4.73
N HIS A 151 1.85 -1.18 -4.93
CA HIS A 151 1.90 -2.10 -6.06
C HIS A 151 0.93 -3.27 -5.89
N SER A 152 0.64 -3.70 -4.66
CA SER A 152 -0.38 -4.72 -4.40
C SER A 152 -1.77 -4.17 -4.67
N HIS A 153 -2.09 -2.94 -4.21
CA HIS A 153 -3.35 -2.26 -4.54
C HIS A 153 -3.54 -2.10 -6.05
N ALA A 154 -2.49 -1.71 -6.77
CA ALA A 154 -2.52 -1.65 -8.22
C ALA A 154 -2.71 -3.03 -8.86
N ALA A 155 -2.01 -4.05 -8.38
CA ALA A 155 -2.07 -5.41 -8.93
C ALA A 155 -3.47 -6.00 -8.81
N VAL A 156 -4.09 -5.93 -7.63
CA VAL A 156 -5.43 -6.49 -7.42
C VAL A 156 -6.52 -5.75 -8.21
N LEU A 157 -6.32 -4.46 -8.49
CA LEU A 157 -7.23 -3.68 -9.32
C LEU A 157 -7.07 -3.95 -10.82
N ARG A 158 -5.94 -4.51 -11.28
CA ARG A 158 -5.63 -4.62 -12.71
C ARG A 158 -6.68 -5.39 -13.50
N GLU A 159 -7.33 -6.39 -12.87
CA GLU A 159 -8.37 -7.22 -13.50
C GLU A 159 -9.80 -6.67 -13.39
N PHE A 160 -10.01 -5.61 -12.60
CA PHE A 160 -11.31 -5.01 -12.31
C PHE A 160 -11.43 -3.59 -12.87
N ASP A 161 -10.39 -2.77 -12.69
CA ASP A 161 -10.30 -1.39 -13.16
C ASP A 161 -8.83 -1.02 -13.42
N LEU A 162 -8.42 -1.13 -14.69
CA LEU A 162 -7.06 -0.83 -15.13
C LEU A 162 -6.70 0.65 -14.93
N GLU A 163 -7.63 1.57 -15.16
CA GLU A 163 -7.38 3.00 -14.99
C GLU A 163 -7.10 3.31 -13.52
N PHE A 164 -7.89 2.71 -12.62
CA PHE A 164 -7.70 2.89 -11.19
C PHE A 164 -6.41 2.23 -10.67
N SER A 165 -6.03 1.08 -11.22
CA SER A 165 -4.73 0.46 -10.97
C SER A 165 -3.56 1.43 -11.27
N GLN A 166 -3.61 2.14 -12.40
CA GLN A 166 -2.58 3.12 -12.77
C GLN A 166 -2.55 4.35 -11.85
N LYS A 167 -3.70 4.76 -11.30
CA LYS A 167 -3.77 5.85 -10.32
C LYS A 167 -2.99 5.51 -9.04
N TRP A 168 -3.04 4.26 -8.57
CA TRP A 168 -2.22 3.81 -7.44
C TRP A 168 -0.72 3.90 -7.73
N LEU A 169 -0.27 3.47 -8.91
CA LEU A 169 1.14 3.57 -9.31
C LEU A 169 1.59 5.03 -9.46
N THR A 170 0.69 5.90 -9.93
CA THR A 170 0.96 7.35 -10.01
C THR A 170 1.07 7.95 -8.61
N LEU A 171 0.21 7.54 -7.68
CA LEU A 171 0.27 7.99 -6.28
C LEU A 171 1.58 7.58 -5.61
N TRP A 172 2.10 6.37 -5.91
CA TRP A 172 3.42 5.93 -5.45
C TRP A 172 4.55 6.87 -5.92
N LYS A 173 4.55 7.27 -7.20
CA LYS A 173 5.56 8.20 -7.72
C LYS A 173 5.52 9.54 -6.99
N TRP A 174 4.33 10.08 -6.75
CA TRP A 174 4.17 11.31 -5.98
C TRP A 174 4.60 11.16 -4.53
N TYR A 175 4.30 10.02 -3.90
CA TYR A 175 4.79 9.70 -2.57
C TYR A 175 6.33 9.75 -2.51
N CYS A 176 7.02 9.15 -3.48
CA CYS A 176 8.49 9.24 -3.58
C CYS A 176 8.99 10.68 -3.74
N VAL A 177 8.34 11.49 -4.56
CA VAL A 177 8.69 12.92 -4.73
C VAL A 177 8.57 13.67 -3.40
N ILE A 178 7.49 13.43 -2.65
CA ILE A 178 7.29 14.07 -1.33
C ILE A 178 8.36 13.63 -0.34
N ILE A 179 8.67 12.33 -0.24
CA ILE A 179 9.70 11.82 0.68
C ILE A 179 11.09 12.35 0.31
N ALA A 180 11.45 12.34 -0.97
CA ALA A 180 12.72 12.92 -1.44
C ALA A 180 12.78 14.42 -1.13
N GLY A 181 11.67 15.14 -1.36
CA GLY A 181 11.53 16.54 -1.00
C GLY A 181 11.75 16.82 0.48
N MET A 182 11.16 16.02 1.37
CA MET A 182 11.36 16.13 2.83
C MET A 182 12.84 15.92 3.22
N ILE A 183 13.51 14.91 2.65
CA ILE A 183 14.92 14.63 2.91
C ILE A 183 15.79 15.81 2.46
N VAL A 184 15.60 16.28 1.23
CA VAL A 184 16.35 17.43 0.69
C VAL A 184 16.09 18.69 1.52
N SER A 185 14.84 18.94 1.91
CA SER A 185 14.49 20.10 2.75
C SER A 185 15.16 20.05 4.12
N THR A 186 15.31 18.85 4.70
CA THR A 186 16.05 18.66 5.95
C THR A 186 17.53 18.98 5.78
N LEU A 187 18.15 18.62 4.64
CA LEU A 187 19.55 18.96 4.35
C LEU A 187 19.76 20.46 4.11
N VAL A 188 18.76 21.17 3.58
CA VAL A 188 18.79 22.62 3.36
C VAL A 188 18.94 23.41 4.67
N VAL A 189 18.61 22.82 5.83
CA VAL A 189 18.83 23.45 7.15
C VAL A 189 20.29 23.86 7.35
N LEU A 190 21.23 23.12 6.76
CA LEU A 190 22.68 23.43 6.82
C LEU A 190 23.06 24.73 6.10
N ILE A 191 22.20 25.23 5.22
CA ILE A 191 22.40 26.45 4.43
C ILE A 191 21.52 27.58 4.98
N SER A 192 20.23 27.31 5.16
CA SER A 192 19.26 28.30 5.63
C SER A 192 18.11 27.65 6.39
N PHE A 193 18.01 27.97 7.67
CA PHE A 193 16.93 27.49 8.54
C PHE A 193 15.55 27.93 8.04
N LEU A 194 15.38 29.21 7.69
CA LEU A 194 14.08 29.74 7.26
C LEU A 194 13.60 29.08 5.96
N LEU A 195 14.50 28.91 4.99
CA LEU A 195 14.17 28.25 3.72
C LEU A 195 13.79 26.78 3.95
N ALA A 196 14.55 26.07 4.77
CA ALA A 196 14.26 24.68 5.12
C ALA A 196 12.90 24.54 5.80
N ALA A 197 12.58 25.40 6.77
CA ALA A 197 11.29 25.40 7.46
C ALA A 197 10.12 25.59 6.49
N LEU A 198 10.23 26.52 5.54
CA LEU A 198 9.19 26.75 4.51
C LEU A 198 9.02 25.53 3.59
N LEU A 199 10.12 24.91 3.17
CA LEU A 199 10.06 23.71 2.32
C LEU A 199 9.47 22.51 3.07
N ILE A 200 9.89 22.28 4.32
CA ILE A 200 9.34 21.22 5.18
C ILE A 200 7.83 21.43 5.36
N LEU A 201 7.38 22.66 5.58
CA LEU A 201 5.95 22.98 5.69
C LEU A 201 5.21 22.63 4.38
N ALA A 202 5.75 23.04 3.24
CA ALA A 202 5.15 22.74 1.92
C ALA A 202 5.05 21.23 1.65
N PHE A 203 6.11 20.47 1.92
CA PHE A 203 6.09 19.03 1.74
C PHE A 203 5.22 18.32 2.78
N THR A 204 5.11 18.83 4.00
CA THR A 204 4.17 18.33 5.01
C THR A 204 2.71 18.47 4.53
N ILE A 205 2.35 19.62 3.93
CA ILE A 205 1.04 19.76 3.26
C ILE A 205 0.89 18.72 2.15
N GLY A 206 1.93 18.50 1.35
CA GLY A 206 1.97 17.43 0.35
C GLY A 206 1.72 16.03 0.92
N THR A 207 2.31 15.69 2.07
CA THR A 207 2.05 14.40 2.74
C THR A 207 0.59 14.25 3.14
N ALA A 208 -0.04 15.32 3.65
CA ALA A 208 -1.46 15.31 4.02
C ALA A 208 -2.36 15.10 2.78
N VAL A 209 -2.04 15.76 1.67
CA VAL A 209 -2.76 15.56 0.39
C VAL A 209 -2.65 14.10 -0.08
N ILE A 210 -1.45 13.51 -0.06
CA ILE A 210 -1.26 12.10 -0.44
C ILE A 210 -2.05 11.17 0.48
N ALA A 211 -2.04 11.41 1.79
CA ALA A 211 -2.81 10.62 2.75
C ALA A 211 -4.33 10.69 2.49
N ILE A 212 -4.86 11.88 2.18
CA ILE A 212 -6.29 12.06 1.82
C ILE A 212 -6.61 11.31 0.52
N VAL A 213 -5.78 11.45 -0.51
CA VAL A 213 -5.99 10.73 -1.79
C VAL A 213 -5.92 9.22 -1.57
N GLN A 214 -4.97 8.75 -0.76
CA GLN A 214 -4.86 7.34 -0.39
C GLN A 214 -6.13 6.84 0.29
N LEU A 215 -6.66 7.58 1.27
CA LEU A 215 -7.91 7.25 1.96
C LEU A 215 -9.09 7.16 0.99
N VAL A 216 -9.24 8.13 0.08
CA VAL A 216 -10.30 8.14 -0.94
C VAL A 216 -10.16 6.94 -1.87
N TYR A 217 -8.94 6.60 -2.29
CA TYR A 217 -8.70 5.46 -3.16
C TYR A 217 -9.02 4.16 -2.44
N LEU A 218 -8.59 4.02 -1.19
CA LEU A 218 -8.88 2.84 -0.40
C LEU A 218 -10.40 2.64 -0.19
N TYR A 219 -11.14 3.72 0.10
CA TYR A 219 -12.61 3.69 0.17
C TYR A 219 -13.25 3.22 -1.14
N LYS A 220 -12.85 3.83 -2.27
CA LYS A 220 -13.40 3.47 -3.60
C LYS A 220 -13.10 2.02 -3.94
N MET A 221 -11.88 1.56 -3.67
CA MET A 221 -11.44 0.19 -3.92
C MET A 221 -12.18 -0.81 -3.02
N ALA A 222 -12.35 -0.51 -1.72
CA ALA A 222 -13.12 -1.34 -0.81
C ALA A 222 -14.58 -1.45 -1.25
N LYS A 223 -15.19 -0.33 -1.66
CA LYS A 223 -16.57 -0.32 -2.18
C LYS A 223 -16.69 -1.13 -3.47
N LEU A 224 -15.73 -0.98 -4.40
CA LEU A 224 -15.69 -1.74 -5.64
C LEU A 224 -15.67 -3.24 -5.37
N PHE A 225 -14.72 -3.72 -4.57
CA PHE A 225 -14.61 -5.16 -4.28
C PHE A 225 -15.83 -5.70 -3.53
N ARG A 226 -16.43 -4.92 -2.62
CA ARG A 226 -17.69 -5.30 -1.95
C ARG A 226 -18.91 -5.35 -2.87
N GLN A 227 -18.86 -4.74 -4.06
CA GLN A 227 -19.92 -4.87 -5.07
C GLN A 227 -19.75 -6.12 -5.93
N TYR A 228 -18.52 -6.61 -6.07
CA TYR A 228 -18.21 -7.83 -6.81
C TYR A 228 -18.33 -9.11 -5.97
N ALA A 229 -18.18 -8.99 -4.65
CA ALA A 229 -18.43 -10.05 -3.67
C ALA A 229 -19.93 -10.34 -3.48
#